data_AF-A0A0Q8GIR7-F1
#
_entry.id   AF-A0A0Q8GIR7-F1
#
_cell.length_a   1.000
_cell.length_b   1.000
_cell.length_c   1.000
_cell.angle_alpha   90.00
_cell.angle_beta   90.00
_cell.angle_gamma   90.00
#
_symmetry.space_group_name_H-M   'P 1'
#
loop_
_entity.id
_entity.type
_entity.pdbx_description
1 polymer ?
#
loop_
_entity_poly.entity_id
_entity_poly.type
_entity_poly.pdbx_seq_one_letter_code
_entity_poly.pdbx_strand_id
1 'polypeptide(L)'
;MPNYDAPTWHLVGYLVEEHCAKVSSAVAFVHADTEEVTTKTGRTYALSGSPGVDPDVAALWESWQRTHAVVVLREVTTDILDGRQPVPVNLIRASG
;
A
#
# COMPACT_ATOMS: atom_id res chain seq x y z
N MET A 1 2.46 25.19 -10.53
CA MET A 1 3.20 23.95 -10.24
C MET A 1 2.21 22.98 -9.62
N PRO A 2 1.96 21.79 -10.20
CA PRO A 2 1.19 20.79 -9.48
C PRO A 2 2.02 20.37 -8.26
N ASN A 3 1.43 20.50 -7.07
CA ASN A 3 2.02 19.99 -5.84
C ASN A 3 1.98 18.46 -5.94
N TYR A 4 3.06 17.85 -6.41
CA TYR A 4 3.21 16.41 -6.30
C TYR A 4 3.37 16.11 -4.82
N ASP A 5 2.27 15.71 -4.16
CA ASP A 5 2.36 15.09 -2.85
C ASP A 5 3.40 13.96 -2.90
N ALA A 6 4.19 13.82 -1.83
CA ALA A 6 5.19 12.78 -1.74
C ALA A 6 4.54 11.40 -1.97
N PRO A 7 5.25 10.44 -2.60
CA PRO A 7 4.70 9.12 -2.88
C PRO A 7 4.12 8.47 -1.62
N THR A 8 2.91 7.93 -1.73
CA THR A 8 2.22 7.24 -0.64
C THR A 8 2.16 5.75 -0.88
N TRP A 9 2.34 4.98 0.20
CA TRP A 9 2.14 3.54 0.19
C TRP A 9 0.67 3.22 0.45
N HIS A 10 0.15 2.19 -0.19
CA HIS A 10 -1.23 1.72 -0.02
C HIS A 10 -1.24 0.20 0.10
N LEU A 11 -2.14 -0.33 0.92
CA LEU A 11 -2.43 -1.76 0.95
C LEU A 11 -3.49 -2.09 -0.09
N VAL A 12 -3.32 -3.24 -0.72
CA VAL A 12 -4.25 -3.79 -1.69
C VAL A 12 -4.42 -5.27 -1.34
N GLY A 13 -5.65 -5.70 -1.07
CA GLY A 13 -5.90 -7.06 -0.61
C GLY A 13 -7.37 -7.34 -0.37
N TYR A 14 -7.65 -8.54 0.13
CA TYR A 14 -8.99 -8.96 0.51
C TYR A 14 -9.21 -8.72 2.00
N LEU A 15 -10.26 -7.97 2.35
CA LEU A 15 -10.63 -7.72 3.74
C LEU A 15 -11.61 -8.80 4.20
N VAL A 16 -11.14 -9.70 5.06
CA VAL A 16 -11.91 -10.85 5.52
C VAL A 16 -13.20 -10.43 6.23
N GLU A 17 -13.17 -9.39 7.07
CA GLU A 17 -14.37 -8.93 7.80
C GLU A 17 -15.49 -8.43 6.89
N GLU A 18 -15.14 -7.74 5.80
CA GLU A 18 -16.10 -7.17 4.85
C GLU A 18 -16.36 -8.09 3.64
N HIS A 19 -15.65 -9.22 3.55
CA HIS A 19 -15.71 -10.16 2.43
C HIS A 19 -15.54 -9.48 1.05
N CYS A 20 -14.62 -8.51 0.96
CA CYS A 20 -14.39 -7.77 -0.28
C CYS A 20 -12.93 -7.37 -0.49
N ALA A 21 -12.56 -7.21 -1.76
CA ALA A 21 -11.31 -6.57 -2.14
C ALA A 21 -11.32 -5.09 -1.74
N LYS A 22 -10.20 -4.58 -1.24
CA LYS A 22 -10.09 -3.19 -0.77
C LYS A 22 -8.70 -2.61 -1.03
N VAL A 23 -8.68 -1.31 -1.29
CA VAL A 23 -7.47 -0.49 -1.31
C VAL A 23 -7.52 0.44 -0.10
N SER A 24 -6.47 0.44 0.72
CA SER A 24 -6.42 1.29 1.92
C SER A 24 -6.12 2.75 1.56
N SER A 25 -6.41 3.64 2.51
CA SER A 25 -5.78 4.97 2.52
C SER A 25 -4.25 4.85 2.69
N ALA A 26 -3.55 5.97 2.52
CA ALA A 26 -2.09 6.01 2.62
C ALA A 26 -1.61 5.39 3.94
N VAL A 27 -0.69 4.45 3.86
CA VAL A 27 -0.05 3.79 5.00
C VAL A 27 0.81 4.81 5.74
N ALA A 28 0.72 4.79 7.06
CA ALA A 28 1.57 5.56 7.97
C ALA A 28 2.73 4.69 8.48
N PHE A 29 2.44 3.47 8.93
CA PHE A 29 3.45 2.56 9.49
C PHE A 29 3.09 1.10 9.23
N VAL A 30 4.11 0.26 9.07
CA VAL A 30 3.99 -1.20 9.01
C VAL A 30 4.79 -1.81 10.16
N HIS A 31 4.09 -2.51 11.04
CA HIS A 31 4.63 -3.31 12.13
C HIS A 31 4.85 -4.73 11.62
N ALA A 32 5.99 -4.99 10.99
CA ALA A 32 6.31 -6.32 10.46
C ALA A 32 6.32 -7.40 11.56
N ASP A 33 6.71 -7.03 12.79
CA ASP A 33 6.76 -7.95 13.94
C ASP A 33 5.37 -8.46 14.37
N THR A 34 4.34 -7.61 14.23
CA THR A 34 2.95 -7.95 14.60
C THR A 34 2.07 -8.22 13.38
N GLU A 35 2.65 -8.15 12.18
CA GLU A 35 1.94 -8.23 10.91
C GLU A 35 0.81 -7.18 10.81
N GLU A 36 0.98 -5.99 11.39
CA GLU A 36 -0.04 -4.93 11.41
C GLU A 36 0.36 -3.72 10.57
N VAL A 37 -0.63 -3.07 9.96
CA VAL A 37 -0.42 -1.86 9.15
C VAL A 37 -1.39 -0.79 9.59
N THR A 38 -0.85 0.35 9.99
CA THR A 38 -1.64 1.53 10.36
C THR A 38 -1.60 2.55 9.23
N THR A 39 -2.77 3.02 8.84
CA THR A 39 -2.96 4.08 7.83
C THR A 39 -2.92 5.47 8.45
N LYS A 40 -2.64 6.50 7.63
CA LYS A 40 -2.69 7.91 8.03
C LYS A 40 -4.06 8.35 8.55
N THR A 41 -5.12 7.63 8.18
CA THR A 41 -6.48 7.86 8.70
C THR A 41 -6.71 7.21 10.08
N GLY A 42 -5.73 6.53 10.65
CA GLY A 42 -5.83 5.86 11.96
C GLY A 42 -6.46 4.47 11.93
N ARG A 43 -6.71 3.89 10.73
CA ARG A 43 -7.18 2.50 10.62
C ARG A 43 -6.00 1.54 10.67
N THR A 44 -6.12 0.49 11.48
CA THR A 44 -5.14 -0.60 11.58
C THR A 44 -5.70 -1.85 10.92
N TYR A 45 -4.89 -2.49 10.09
CA TYR A 45 -5.18 -3.75 9.40
C TYR A 45 -4.20 -4.80 9.86
N ALA A 46 -4.69 -5.95 10.33
CA ALA A 46 -3.86 -7.13 10.52
C ALA A 46 -3.70 -7.84 9.17
N LEU A 47 -2.45 -8.07 8.77
CA LEU A 47 -2.09 -8.87 7.62
C LEU A 47 -2.22 -10.35 8.03
N SER A 48 -2.77 -11.16 7.14
CA SER A 48 -2.95 -12.58 7.41
C SER A 48 -2.84 -13.39 6.13
N GLY A 49 -2.21 -14.56 6.24
CA GLY A 49 -1.98 -15.46 5.12
C GLY A 49 -0.82 -15.04 4.23
N SER A 50 -0.54 -15.86 3.23
CA SER A 50 0.49 -15.56 2.25
C SER A 50 0.04 -14.39 1.36
N PRO A 51 0.95 -13.48 0.98
CA PRO A 51 0.63 -12.51 -0.05
C PRO A 51 0.30 -13.24 -1.34
N GLY A 52 -0.79 -12.81 -1.96
CA GLY A 52 -1.29 -13.42 -3.17
C GLY A 52 -2.17 -12.43 -3.90
N VAL A 53 -2.17 -12.55 -5.21
CA VAL A 53 -3.05 -11.77 -6.06
C VAL A 53 -4.33 -12.56 -6.21
N ASP A 54 -5.33 -12.22 -5.41
CA ASP A 54 -6.69 -12.67 -5.66
C ASP A 54 -7.21 -12.02 -6.97
N PRO A 55 -7.87 -12.76 -7.87
CA PRO A 55 -8.38 -12.20 -9.12
C PRO A 55 -9.29 -10.97 -8.93
N ASP A 56 -10.10 -10.95 -7.86
CA ASP A 56 -10.99 -9.84 -7.54
C ASP A 56 -10.19 -8.62 -7.09
N VAL A 57 -9.09 -8.86 -6.35
CA VAL A 57 -8.16 -7.82 -5.91
C VAL A 57 -7.42 -7.21 -7.09
N ALA A 58 -6.99 -8.02 -8.07
CA ALA A 58 -6.36 -7.52 -9.29
C ALA A 58 -7.29 -6.61 -10.10
N ALA A 59 -8.52 -7.05 -10.33
CA ALA A 59 -9.52 -6.29 -11.07
C ALA A 59 -9.87 -4.97 -10.36
N LEU A 60 -10.02 -5.01 -9.03
CA LEU A 60 -10.21 -3.80 -8.22
C LEU A 60 -9.02 -2.85 -8.37
N TRP A 61 -7.79 -3.36 -8.27
CA TRP A 61 -6.58 -2.56 -8.33
C TRP A 61 -6.43 -1.84 -9.67
N GLU A 62 -6.68 -2.52 -10.79
CA GLU A 62 -6.68 -1.89 -12.12
C GLU A 62 -7.76 -0.82 -12.27
N SER A 63 -8.96 -1.06 -11.72
CA SER A 63 -10.05 -0.09 -11.73
C SER A 63 -9.71 1.15 -10.88
N TRP A 64 -9.14 0.94 -9.70
CA TRP A 64 -8.75 2.00 -8.78
C TRP A 64 -7.63 2.87 -9.35
N GLN A 65 -6.58 2.27 -9.94
CA GLN A 65 -5.50 3.00 -10.62
C GLN A 65 -6.04 3.91 -11.73
N ARG A 66 -6.96 3.39 -12.55
CA ARG A 66 -7.59 4.19 -13.63
C ARG A 66 -8.44 5.33 -13.08
N THR A 67 -9.21 5.07 -12.02
CA THR A 67 -10.11 6.06 -11.40
C THR A 67 -9.33 7.20 -10.75
N HIS A 68 -8.22 6.89 -10.08
CA HIS A 68 -7.41 7.87 -9.35
C HIS A 68 -6.20 8.38 -10.13
N ALA A 69 -6.02 7.95 -11.39
CA ALA A 69 -4.86 8.27 -12.23
C ALA A 69 -3.51 8.03 -11.51
N VAL A 70 -3.42 6.93 -10.76
CA VAL A 70 -2.24 6.60 -9.95
C VAL A 70 -1.19 5.90 -10.80
N VAL A 71 0.07 6.27 -10.58
CA VAL A 71 1.24 5.58 -11.14
C VAL A 71 1.89 4.75 -10.03
N VAL A 72 1.97 3.45 -10.24
CA VAL A 72 2.65 2.54 -9.31
C VAL A 72 4.15 2.66 -9.53
N LEU A 73 4.85 3.24 -8.55
CA LEU A 73 6.31 3.36 -8.62
C LEU A 73 7.01 2.03 -8.32
N ARG A 74 6.49 1.28 -7.36
CA ARG A 74 7.11 0.04 -6.86
C ARG A 74 6.12 -0.78 -6.05
N GLU A 75 6.16 -2.09 -6.22
CA GLU A 75 5.57 -3.05 -5.28
C GLU A 75 6.61 -3.39 -4.19
N VAL A 76 6.19 -3.36 -2.92
CA VAL A 76 7.06 -3.58 -1.75
C VAL A 76 6.63 -4.77 -0.89
N THR A 77 5.73 -5.62 -1.39
CA THR A 77 5.20 -6.78 -0.64
C THR A 77 6.33 -7.67 -0.11
N THR A 78 7.28 -8.03 -0.96
CA THR A 78 8.44 -8.86 -0.57
C THR A 78 9.35 -8.18 0.43
N ASP A 79 9.57 -6.86 0.31
CA ASP A 79 10.38 -6.13 1.29
C ASP A 79 9.77 -6.25 2.70
N ILE A 80 8.46 -6.08 2.80
CA ILE A 80 7.73 -6.18 4.08
C ILE A 80 7.88 -7.59 4.67
N LEU A 81 7.70 -8.63 3.86
CA LEU A 81 7.88 -10.02 4.31
C LEU A 81 9.30 -10.30 4.79
N ASP A 82 10.30 -9.69 4.15
CA ASP A 82 11.71 -9.78 4.54
C ASP A 82 12.04 -8.93 5.79
N GLY A 83 11.03 -8.33 6.44
CA GLY A 83 11.18 -7.46 7.60
C GLY A 83 11.74 -6.07 7.28
N ARG A 84 11.78 -5.69 5.99
CA ARG A 84 12.23 -4.37 5.57
C ARG A 84 11.07 -3.41 5.48
N GLN A 85 11.17 -2.29 6.19
CA GLN A 85 10.19 -1.22 6.03
C GLN A 85 10.37 -0.50 4.69
N PRO A 86 9.27 -0.17 3.99
CA PRO A 86 9.31 0.60 2.77
C PRO A 86 9.70 2.02 3.14
N VAL A 87 10.93 2.36 2.82
CA VAL A 87 11.42 3.73 2.94
C VAL A 87 10.65 4.63 1.98
N PRO A 88 10.16 5.80 2.42
CA PRO A 88 9.53 6.76 1.53
C PRO A 88 10.53 7.12 0.43
N VAL A 89 10.15 6.85 -0.82
CA VAL A 89 10.93 7.28 -1.98
C VAL A 89 10.79 8.80 -2.09
N ASN A 90 11.76 9.53 -1.54
CA ASN A 90 11.91 10.95 -1.81
C ASN A 90 12.34 11.09 -3.28
N LEU A 91 11.39 11.39 -4.16
CA LEU A 91 11.67 11.72 -5.57
C LEU A 91 12.42 13.05 -5.73
N ILE A 92 12.62 13.79 -4.64
CA ILE A 92 13.48 14.97 -4.60
C ILE A 92 14.88 14.53 -4.17
N ARG A 93 15.71 14.10 -5.14
CA ARG A 93 17.16 14.23 -4.95
C ARG A 93 17.43 15.73 -4.90
N ALA A 94 17.75 16.26 -3.72
CA ALA A 94 18.39 17.56 -3.62
C ALA A 94 19.58 17.53 -4.58
N SER A 95 19.46 18.28 -5.67
CA SER A 95 20.56 18.52 -6.59
C SER A 95 21.53 19.40 -5.82
N GLY A 96 22.63 18.81 -5.35
CA GLY A 96 23.80 19.55 -4.90
C GLY A 96 24.61 20.05 -6.08
#